data_AF-A0A2E9Z7Q8-F1
#
_entry.id   AF-A0A2E9Z7Q8-F1
#
_cell.length_a   1.000
_cell.length_b   1.000
_cell.length_c   1.000
_cell.angle_alpha   90.00
_cell.angle_beta   90.00
_cell.angle_gamma   90.00
#
_symmetry.space_group_name_H-M   'P 1'
#
loop_
_entity.id
_entity.type
_entity.pdbx_description
1 polymer ?
#
loop_
_entity_poly.entity_id
_entity_poly.type
_entity_poly.pdbx_seq_one_letter_code
_entity_poly.pdbx_strand_id
1 'polypeptide(L)'
;MDKRTNPDTLWILNRVYDTHYLDDVKTILNNNQQQFSEIPFVYDTFKNIKDDKQKLRYVFNLNNARNTVVTRGLETHDYIICADGDLFMDDVKWNEMLSNIQSKPDMNYYVLWHHRVVNETKNTFKMMSVKSLSNTCHSTEPVLIFTNKSTQFFDERLYYNDNCKNELCFRIGLNHSNYIDAANKIQSKANLSKIGGTEWTTAGVIYHLALDGTEDQESSVVNRCAARAKAIQSVCSRVDDFYNG
;
A
#
# COMPACT_ATOMS: atom_id res chain seq x y z
N MET A 1 -14.82 -26.54 7.82
CA MET A 1 -14.62 -25.12 7.50
C MET A 1 -13.36 -25.04 6.66
N ASP A 2 -13.52 -24.46 5.48
CA ASP A 2 -12.70 -24.65 4.28
C ASP A 2 -11.24 -24.27 4.40
N LYS A 3 -10.43 -24.96 3.58
CA LYS A 3 -9.02 -24.70 3.32
C LYS A 3 -8.78 -23.19 3.14
N ARG A 4 -7.84 -22.65 3.92
CA ARG A 4 -7.25 -21.34 3.69
C ARG A 4 -6.87 -21.25 2.21
N THR A 5 -7.58 -20.41 1.45
CA THR A 5 -7.04 -19.93 0.19
C THR A 5 -5.92 -18.98 0.56
N ASN A 6 -4.68 -19.48 0.54
CA ASN A 6 -3.54 -18.57 0.60
C ASN A 6 -3.68 -17.63 -0.59
N PRO A 7 -3.56 -16.30 -0.40
CA PRO A 7 -3.54 -15.40 -1.53
C PRO A 7 -2.33 -15.73 -2.40
N ASP A 8 -2.55 -15.79 -3.71
CA ASP A 8 -1.45 -15.73 -4.64
C ASP A 8 -0.79 -14.36 -4.51
N THR A 9 0.53 -14.36 -4.37
CA THR A 9 1.32 -13.17 -4.07
C THR A 9 2.24 -12.87 -5.23
N LEU A 10 2.13 -11.65 -5.76
CA LEU A 10 3.03 -11.10 -6.78
C LEU A 10 3.84 -9.96 -6.19
N TRP A 11 5.15 -10.12 -6.12
CA TRP A 11 6.08 -9.08 -5.66
C TRP A 11 6.48 -8.16 -6.80
N ILE A 12 6.44 -6.84 -6.60
CA ILE A 12 6.96 -5.87 -7.57
C ILE A 12 8.29 -5.32 -7.09
N LEU A 13 9.35 -5.67 -7.80
CA LEU A 13 10.69 -5.14 -7.58
C LEU A 13 10.81 -3.82 -8.35
N ASN A 14 10.41 -2.74 -7.68
CA ASN A 14 10.25 -1.42 -8.30
C ASN A 14 11.53 -0.61 -8.27
N ARG A 15 12.21 -0.52 -9.42
CA ARG A 15 13.34 0.40 -9.66
C ARG A 15 14.42 0.36 -8.59
N VAL A 16 14.75 -0.85 -8.13
CA VAL A 16 15.87 -1.09 -7.22
C VAL A 16 17.17 -0.82 -7.96
N TYR A 17 17.87 0.25 -7.57
CA TYR A 17 19.11 0.68 -8.25
C TYR A 17 20.36 -0.08 -7.76
N ASP A 18 20.36 -0.52 -6.50
CA ASP A 18 21.41 -1.36 -5.94
C ASP A 18 21.26 -2.79 -6.49
N THR A 19 22.13 -3.15 -7.42
CA THR A 19 22.07 -4.44 -8.12
C THR A 19 22.38 -5.62 -7.20
N HIS A 20 23.25 -5.44 -6.20
CA HIS A 20 23.56 -6.49 -5.24
C HIS A 20 22.36 -6.79 -4.36
N TYR A 21 21.72 -5.73 -3.82
CA TYR A 21 20.49 -5.88 -3.04
C TYR A 21 19.36 -6.49 -3.87
N LEU A 22 19.22 -6.10 -5.15
CA LEU A 22 18.23 -6.67 -6.05
C LEU A 22 18.44 -8.18 -6.26
N ASP A 23 19.68 -8.61 -6.47
CA ASP A 23 20.03 -10.02 -6.66
C ASP A 23 19.78 -10.85 -5.39
N ASP A 24 20.06 -10.30 -4.21
CA ASP A 24 19.73 -10.92 -2.93
C ASP A 24 18.22 -11.11 -2.77
N VAL A 25 17.43 -10.07 -3.05
CA VAL A 25 15.96 -10.13 -3.00
C VAL A 25 15.41 -11.17 -3.99
N LYS A 26 15.90 -11.18 -5.24
CA LYS A 26 15.51 -12.19 -6.24
C LYS A 26 15.85 -13.60 -5.79
N THR A 27 17.02 -13.79 -5.18
CA THR A 27 17.45 -15.09 -4.63
C THR A 27 16.49 -15.56 -3.56
N ILE A 28 16.11 -14.68 -2.62
CA ILE A 28 15.13 -15.00 -1.56
C ILE A 28 13.78 -15.38 -2.19
N LEU A 29 13.28 -14.61 -3.15
CA LEU A 29 11.99 -14.87 -3.78
C LEU A 29 11.98 -16.20 -4.54
N ASN A 30 13.03 -16.48 -5.32
CA ASN A 30 13.18 -17.75 -6.04
C ASN A 30 13.27 -18.95 -5.09
N ASN A 31 14.07 -18.85 -4.02
CA ASN A 31 14.21 -19.91 -3.02
C ASN A 31 12.89 -20.23 -2.29
N ASN A 32 11.98 -19.25 -2.19
CA ASN A 32 10.67 -19.40 -1.58
C ASN A 32 9.53 -19.58 -2.60
N GLN A 33 9.86 -19.85 -3.88
CA GLN A 33 8.90 -20.06 -4.97
C GLN A 33 7.88 -18.92 -5.11
N GLN A 34 8.30 -17.69 -4.80
CA GLN A 34 7.46 -16.50 -4.88
C GLN A 34 7.49 -15.92 -6.29
N GLN A 35 6.34 -15.53 -6.81
CA GLN A 35 6.25 -14.84 -8.09
C GLN A 35 6.65 -13.37 -7.93
N PHE A 36 7.40 -12.85 -8.90
CA PHE A 36 7.75 -11.43 -8.91
C PHE A 36 7.83 -10.86 -10.31
N SER A 37 7.68 -9.54 -10.40
CA SER A 37 7.89 -8.74 -11.59
C SER A 37 8.85 -7.61 -11.27
N GLU A 38 9.82 -7.40 -12.14
CA GLU A 38 10.74 -6.27 -12.01
C GLU A 38 10.26 -5.09 -12.87
N ILE A 39 10.37 -3.89 -12.31
CA ILE A 39 10.36 -2.65 -13.08
C ILE A 39 11.79 -2.14 -13.02
N PRO A 40 12.58 -2.30 -14.10
CA PRO A 40 14.02 -2.11 -14.03
C PRO A 40 14.39 -0.65 -13.77
N PHE A 41 15.46 -0.45 -13.00
CA PHE A 41 16.11 0.84 -12.87
C PHE A 41 17.09 1.06 -14.04
N VAL A 42 16.83 2.04 -14.89
CA VAL A 42 17.71 2.40 -16.02
C VAL A 42 18.52 3.66 -15.68
N TYR A 43 19.81 3.51 -15.36
CA TYR A 43 20.66 4.64 -14.95
C TYR A 43 20.77 5.73 -16.04
N ASP A 44 20.86 5.34 -17.31
CA ASP A 44 20.91 6.30 -18.43
C ASP A 44 19.65 7.17 -18.51
N THR A 45 18.49 6.64 -18.13
CA THR A 45 17.27 7.46 -18.04
C THR A 45 17.38 8.40 -16.86
N PHE A 46 17.77 7.89 -15.67
CA PHE A 46 17.89 8.67 -14.45
C PHE A 46 18.88 9.85 -14.59
N LYS A 47 20.09 9.60 -15.07
CA LYS A 47 21.16 10.61 -15.17
C LYS A 47 20.81 11.78 -16.08
N ASN A 48 19.96 11.54 -17.08
CA ASN A 48 19.54 12.54 -18.06
C ASN A 48 18.36 13.40 -17.57
N ILE A 49 17.72 13.06 -16.45
CA ILE A 49 16.67 13.88 -15.85
C ILE A 49 17.32 15.06 -15.12
N LYS A 50 16.97 16.28 -15.52
CA LYS A 50 17.55 17.51 -14.97
C LYS A 50 16.83 18.04 -13.73
N ASP A 51 15.54 17.73 -13.61
CA ASP A 51 14.70 18.22 -12.51
C ASP A 51 14.66 17.20 -11.37
N ASP A 52 15.01 17.63 -10.16
CA ASP A 52 15.07 16.76 -8.99
C ASP A 52 13.71 16.12 -8.68
N LYS A 53 12.59 16.83 -8.86
CA LYS A 53 11.26 16.24 -8.63
C LYS A 53 10.99 15.11 -9.61
N GLN A 54 11.37 15.28 -10.87
CA GLN A 54 11.28 14.22 -11.87
C GLN A 54 12.23 13.06 -11.57
N LYS A 55 13.45 13.30 -11.08
CA LYS A 55 14.36 12.25 -10.61
C LYS A 55 13.74 11.45 -9.47
N LEU A 56 13.13 12.13 -8.50
CA LEU A 56 12.44 11.48 -7.38
C LEU A 56 11.22 10.69 -7.84
N ARG A 57 10.40 11.23 -8.74
CA ARG A 57 9.28 10.47 -9.33
C ARG A 57 9.81 9.23 -10.06
N TYR A 58 10.92 9.36 -10.77
CA TYR A 58 11.57 8.25 -11.43
C TYR A 58 12.04 7.20 -10.43
N VAL A 59 12.76 7.57 -9.37
CA VAL A 59 13.26 6.62 -8.37
C VAL A 59 12.12 5.92 -7.66
N PHE A 60 11.13 6.67 -7.15
CA PHE A 60 10.07 6.09 -6.33
C PHE A 60 9.02 5.33 -7.14
N ASN A 61 8.61 5.83 -8.31
CA ASN A 61 7.74 5.14 -9.27
C ASN A 61 6.50 4.40 -8.68
N LEU A 62 5.96 4.90 -7.56
CA LEU A 62 5.03 4.12 -6.74
C LEU A 62 3.72 3.81 -7.46
N ASN A 63 3.12 4.81 -8.11
CA ASN A 63 1.82 4.63 -8.75
C ASN A 63 1.90 3.69 -9.96
N ASN A 64 3.00 3.72 -10.71
CA ASN A 64 3.25 2.75 -11.79
C ASN A 64 3.48 1.33 -11.23
N ALA A 65 4.21 1.19 -10.12
CA ALA A 65 4.36 -0.10 -9.45
C ALA A 65 3.01 -0.66 -8.97
N ARG A 66 2.16 0.18 -8.36
CA ARG A 66 0.81 -0.19 -7.94
C ARG A 66 -0.07 -0.60 -9.12
N ASN A 67 -0.08 0.18 -10.20
CA ASN A 67 -0.81 -0.17 -11.42
C ASN A 67 -0.30 -1.46 -12.05
N THR A 68 1.00 -1.75 -11.94
CA THR A 68 1.58 -3.01 -12.41
C THR A 68 1.05 -4.21 -11.61
N VAL A 69 0.99 -4.11 -10.27
CA VAL A 69 0.35 -5.15 -9.43
C VAL A 69 -1.08 -5.39 -9.89
N VAL A 70 -1.86 -4.30 -9.99
CA VAL A 70 -3.29 -4.39 -10.29
C VAL A 70 -3.53 -4.97 -11.67
N THR A 71 -2.86 -4.46 -12.69
CA THR A 71 -3.05 -4.89 -14.08
C THR A 71 -2.67 -6.36 -14.25
N ARG A 72 -1.47 -6.76 -13.79
CA ARG A 72 -1.02 -8.15 -13.90
C ARG A 72 -1.85 -9.11 -13.07
N GLY A 73 -2.28 -8.67 -11.89
CA GLY A 73 -3.17 -9.47 -11.04
C GLY A 73 -4.51 -9.73 -11.73
N LEU A 74 -5.14 -8.70 -12.29
CA LEU A 74 -6.44 -8.80 -12.94
C LEU A 74 -6.45 -9.67 -14.21
N GLU A 75 -5.27 -10.00 -14.77
CA GLU A 75 -5.16 -10.98 -15.86
C GLU A 75 -5.56 -12.40 -15.40
N THR A 76 -5.48 -12.68 -14.10
CA THR A 76 -5.58 -14.05 -13.56
C THR A 76 -6.49 -14.16 -12.33
N HIS A 77 -6.87 -13.05 -11.70
CA HIS A 77 -7.67 -13.04 -10.47
C HIS A 77 -8.78 -11.99 -10.52
N ASP A 78 -9.89 -12.28 -9.85
CA ASP A 78 -11.05 -11.39 -9.77
C ASP A 78 -10.87 -10.24 -8.77
N TYR A 79 -10.01 -10.39 -7.76
CA TYR A 79 -9.82 -9.45 -6.66
C TYR A 79 -8.34 -9.23 -6.37
N ILE A 80 -7.87 -7.99 -6.49
CA ILE A 80 -6.45 -7.64 -6.29
C ILE A 80 -6.28 -6.65 -5.16
N ILE A 81 -5.52 -7.05 -4.14
CA ILE A 81 -5.09 -6.15 -3.06
C ILE A 81 -3.72 -5.59 -3.43
N CYS A 82 -3.64 -4.28 -3.63
CA CYS A 82 -2.36 -3.60 -3.80
C CYS A 82 -1.86 -3.11 -2.44
N ALA A 83 -1.04 -3.93 -1.77
CA ALA A 83 -0.50 -3.66 -0.44
C ALA A 83 0.98 -3.26 -0.48
N ASP A 84 1.37 -2.36 0.43
CA ASP A 84 2.80 -2.12 0.71
C ASP A 84 3.37 -3.31 1.52
N GLY A 85 4.68 -3.55 1.44
CA GLY A 85 5.32 -4.73 2.05
C GLY A 85 5.32 -4.78 3.58
N ASP A 86 4.90 -3.69 4.23
CA ASP A 86 4.79 -3.56 5.70
C ASP A 86 3.33 -3.68 6.21
N LEU A 87 2.40 -4.01 5.31
CA LEU A 87 1.01 -4.24 5.64
C LEU A 87 0.76 -5.71 6.00
N PHE A 88 -0.12 -5.95 6.96
CA PHE A 88 -0.48 -7.29 7.38
C PHE A 88 -1.93 -7.39 7.85
N MET A 89 -2.43 -8.61 7.87
CA MET A 89 -3.77 -8.97 8.32
C MET A 89 -3.69 -10.31 9.06
N ASP A 90 -4.42 -10.46 10.14
CA ASP A 90 -4.55 -11.75 10.82
C ASP A 90 -5.68 -12.60 10.20
N ASP A 91 -5.77 -13.87 10.61
CA ASP A 91 -6.76 -14.78 10.04
C ASP A 91 -8.20 -14.34 10.32
N VAL A 92 -8.45 -13.64 11.43
CA VAL A 92 -9.79 -13.13 11.77
C VAL A 92 -10.19 -12.05 10.76
N LYS A 93 -9.31 -11.07 10.52
CA LYS A 93 -9.56 -9.98 9.59
C LYS A 93 -9.56 -10.44 8.13
N TRP A 94 -8.76 -11.46 7.80
CA TRP A 94 -8.79 -12.09 6.49
C TRP A 94 -10.16 -12.72 6.20
N ASN A 95 -10.68 -13.52 7.14
CA ASN A 95 -11.99 -14.15 6.97
C ASN A 95 -13.13 -13.13 6.99
N GLU A 96 -13.02 -12.07 7.80
CA GLU A 96 -13.97 -10.95 7.78
C GLU A 96 -14.00 -10.26 6.41
N MET A 97 -12.83 -10.00 5.82
CA MET A 97 -12.70 -9.43 4.48
C MET A 97 -13.38 -10.30 3.42
N LEU A 98 -13.08 -11.60 3.40
CA LEU A 98 -13.69 -12.54 2.45
C LEU A 98 -15.22 -12.59 2.61
N SER A 99 -15.72 -12.67 3.84
CA SER A 99 -17.16 -12.67 4.11
C SER A 99 -17.84 -11.38 3.65
N ASN A 100 -17.19 -10.22 3.82
CA ASN A 100 -17.76 -8.94 3.41
C ASN A 100 -17.79 -8.80 1.89
N ILE A 101 -16.74 -9.24 1.19
CA ILE A 101 -16.70 -9.30 -0.28
C ILE A 101 -17.83 -10.20 -0.80
N GLN A 102 -17.97 -11.41 -0.24
CA GLN A 102 -19.02 -12.36 -0.64
C GLN A 102 -20.44 -11.86 -0.38
N SER A 103 -20.64 -11.04 0.67
CA SER A 103 -21.96 -10.47 0.98
C SER A 103 -22.43 -9.39 0.00
N LYS A 104 -21.48 -8.82 -0.74
CA LYS A 104 -21.70 -7.75 -1.71
C LYS A 104 -20.80 -8.01 -2.92
N PRO A 105 -21.09 -9.05 -3.70
CA PRO A 105 -20.39 -9.25 -4.96
C PRO A 105 -20.63 -8.04 -5.86
N ASP A 106 -19.88 -7.94 -6.96
CA ASP A 106 -20.13 -6.98 -8.04
C ASP A 106 -19.74 -5.51 -7.82
N MET A 107 -18.89 -5.20 -6.84
CA MET A 107 -18.37 -3.84 -6.64
C MET A 107 -17.21 -3.51 -7.59
N ASN A 108 -17.04 -2.24 -7.96
CA ASN A 108 -15.87 -1.78 -8.71
C ASN A 108 -14.63 -1.77 -7.82
N TYR A 109 -14.81 -1.48 -6.53
CA TYR A 109 -13.73 -1.46 -5.53
C TYR A 109 -14.23 -1.97 -4.19
N TYR A 110 -13.33 -2.59 -3.42
CA TYR A 110 -13.52 -2.76 -1.99
C TYR A 110 -12.47 -1.97 -1.21
N VAL A 111 -12.84 -1.56 0.00
CA VAL A 111 -12.01 -0.70 0.85
C VAL A 111 -11.57 -1.45 2.09
N LEU A 112 -10.26 -1.54 2.30
CA LEU A 112 -9.64 -1.97 3.54
C LEU A 112 -9.16 -0.73 4.30
N TRP A 113 -9.72 -0.52 5.49
CA TRP A 113 -9.34 0.60 6.34
C TRP A 113 -7.95 0.34 6.93
N HIS A 114 -7.05 1.29 6.70
CA HIS A 114 -5.65 1.17 7.08
C HIS A 114 -5.43 1.69 8.49
N HIS A 115 -5.07 0.77 9.39
CA HIS A 115 -4.82 1.05 10.80
C HIS A 115 -3.32 0.95 11.08
N ARG A 116 -2.72 2.07 11.48
CA ARG A 116 -1.31 2.08 11.89
C ARG A 116 -1.18 1.61 13.34
N VAL A 117 -0.29 0.66 13.57
CA VAL A 117 0.06 0.15 14.90
C VAL A 117 1.32 0.88 15.39
N VAL A 118 1.23 1.55 16.54
CA VAL A 118 2.35 2.30 17.16
C VAL A 118 3.15 1.46 18.16
N ASN A 119 4.42 1.86 18.40
CA ASN A 119 5.46 1.06 19.08
C ASN A 119 5.15 0.58 20.50
N GLU A 120 4.29 1.25 21.28
CA GLU A 120 3.91 0.82 22.64
C GLU A 120 3.31 -0.61 22.67
N THR A 121 2.97 -1.16 21.50
CA THR A 121 2.45 -2.51 21.31
C THR A 121 3.44 -3.51 20.71
N LYS A 122 4.71 -3.16 20.42
CA LYS A 122 5.67 -4.06 19.73
C LYS A 122 5.93 -5.37 20.50
N ASN A 123 6.03 -5.31 21.83
CA ASN A 123 6.18 -6.52 22.68
C ASN A 123 4.82 -7.20 23.01
N THR A 124 3.72 -6.48 22.88
CA THR A 124 2.36 -6.92 23.26
C THR A 124 1.54 -7.44 22.09
N PHE A 125 2.00 -7.25 20.84
CA PHE A 125 1.31 -7.73 19.63
C PHE A 125 1.20 -9.25 19.58
N LYS A 126 2.13 -9.97 20.23
CA LYS A 126 2.06 -11.43 20.42
C LYS A 126 0.99 -11.88 21.43
N MET A 127 0.44 -10.97 22.24
CA MET A 127 -0.45 -11.28 23.36
C MET A 127 -1.82 -10.58 23.29
N MET A 128 -2.00 -9.60 22.41
CA MET A 128 -3.21 -8.79 22.36
C MET A 128 -4.18 -9.34 21.29
N SER A 129 -5.33 -9.83 21.75
CA SER A 129 -6.47 -10.05 20.86
C SER A 129 -6.86 -8.73 20.17
N VAL A 130 -7.22 -8.81 18.89
CA VAL A 130 -7.57 -7.68 18.00
C VAL A 130 -8.62 -6.74 18.59
N LYS A 131 -9.43 -7.22 19.55
CA LYS A 131 -10.39 -6.42 20.30
C LYS A 131 -9.79 -5.23 21.06
N SER A 132 -8.50 -5.25 21.38
CA SER A 132 -7.83 -4.16 22.10
C SER A 132 -7.11 -3.14 21.22
N LEU A 133 -6.99 -3.40 19.91
CA LEU A 133 -6.29 -2.52 18.96
C LEU A 133 -7.15 -1.34 18.46
N SER A 134 -8.48 -1.39 18.66
CA SER A 134 -9.37 -0.33 18.17
C SER A 134 -9.15 1.01 18.86
N ASN A 135 -8.59 1.03 20.07
CA ASN A 135 -8.43 2.25 20.86
C ASN A 135 -7.06 2.95 20.68
N THR A 136 -6.12 2.32 19.96
CA THR A 136 -4.74 2.82 19.80
C THR A 136 -4.35 3.03 18.33
N CYS A 137 -5.23 2.69 17.38
CA CYS A 137 -4.96 2.83 15.96
C CYS A 137 -5.54 4.13 15.40
N HIS A 138 -4.72 4.90 14.69
CA HIS A 138 -5.20 6.00 13.87
C HIS A 138 -5.56 5.48 12.49
N SER A 139 -6.79 5.74 12.05
CA SER A 139 -7.21 5.46 10.68
C SER A 139 -6.47 6.39 9.73
N THR A 140 -5.87 5.77 8.72
CA THR A 140 -5.08 6.44 7.69
C THR A 140 -5.66 6.11 6.31
N GLU A 141 -4.92 6.45 5.25
CA GLU A 141 -5.34 6.31 3.87
C GLU A 141 -5.68 4.84 3.51
N PRO A 142 -6.91 4.55 3.07
CA PRO A 142 -7.38 3.18 2.89
C PRO A 142 -6.58 2.43 1.83
N VAL A 143 -6.55 1.10 1.93
CA VAL A 143 -6.06 0.22 0.87
C VAL A 143 -7.24 -0.22 0.01
N LEU A 144 -7.07 -0.16 -1.31
CA LEU A 144 -8.11 -0.56 -2.25
C LEU A 144 -7.90 -2.00 -2.71
N ILE A 145 -9.01 -2.73 -2.79
CA ILE A 145 -9.11 -3.99 -3.52
C ILE A 145 -9.75 -3.67 -4.87
N PHE A 146 -9.03 -3.99 -5.94
CA PHE A 146 -9.47 -3.81 -7.31
C PHE A 146 -10.20 -5.06 -7.80
N THR A 147 -11.12 -4.86 -8.74
CA THR A 147 -11.84 -5.94 -9.43
C THR A 147 -11.76 -5.75 -10.93
N ASN A 148 -12.22 -6.73 -11.70
CA ASN A 148 -12.37 -6.58 -13.16
C ASN A 148 -13.34 -5.44 -13.57
N LYS A 149 -14.12 -4.89 -12.63
CA LYS A 149 -15.00 -3.73 -12.82
C LYS A 149 -14.37 -2.41 -12.41
N SER A 150 -13.16 -2.41 -11.86
CA SER A 150 -12.42 -1.18 -11.56
C SER A 150 -12.22 -0.36 -12.84
N THR A 151 -12.68 0.89 -12.86
CA THR A 151 -12.64 1.77 -14.04
C THR A 151 -11.52 2.81 -13.99
N GLN A 152 -10.85 2.92 -12.85
CA GLN A 152 -9.85 3.93 -12.53
C GLN A 152 -8.65 3.30 -11.80
N PHE A 153 -7.46 3.79 -12.13
CA PHE A 153 -6.18 3.34 -11.57
C PHE A 153 -5.38 4.54 -11.05
N PHE A 154 -4.25 4.31 -10.40
CA PHE A 154 -3.41 5.38 -9.83
C PHE A 154 -2.84 6.27 -10.94
N ASP A 155 -2.80 7.60 -10.73
CA ASP A 155 -2.18 8.51 -11.69
C ASP A 155 -0.64 8.47 -11.55
N GLU A 156 0.03 7.92 -12.55
CA GLU A 156 1.50 7.74 -12.57
C GLU A 156 2.27 9.04 -12.73
N ARG A 157 1.59 10.15 -13.05
CA ARG A 157 2.22 11.47 -13.19
C ARG A 157 2.50 12.13 -11.84
N LEU A 158 1.77 11.73 -10.80
CA LEU A 158 1.86 12.29 -9.46
C LEU A 158 3.20 11.97 -8.80
N TYR A 159 3.69 12.93 -8.03
CA TYR A 159 4.94 12.79 -7.30
C TYR A 159 4.74 12.04 -5.99
N TYR A 160 5.84 11.47 -5.48
CA TYR A 160 5.84 10.94 -4.12
C TYR A 160 5.49 12.06 -3.12
N ASN A 161 4.64 11.74 -2.13
CA ASN A 161 4.01 12.66 -1.18
C ASN A 161 3.01 13.69 -1.76
N ASP A 162 2.68 13.64 -3.06
CA ASP A 162 1.70 14.54 -3.66
C ASP A 162 0.30 13.91 -3.69
N ASN A 163 -0.18 13.46 -2.52
CA ASN A 163 -1.47 12.75 -2.36
C ASN A 163 -1.67 11.57 -3.34
N CYS A 164 -0.59 10.91 -3.73
CA CYS A 164 -0.55 9.96 -4.85
C CYS A 164 -1.53 8.78 -4.75
N LYS A 165 -1.96 8.39 -3.54
CA LYS A 165 -2.93 7.32 -3.29
C LYS A 165 -4.33 7.88 -2.97
N ASN A 166 -4.41 9.04 -2.31
CA ASN A 166 -5.63 9.75 -1.97
C ASN A 166 -6.33 10.30 -3.20
N GLU A 167 -5.55 10.65 -4.24
CA GLU A 167 -6.08 11.15 -5.50
C GLU A 167 -7.06 10.15 -6.13
N LEU A 168 -6.68 8.87 -6.21
CA LEU A 168 -7.57 7.82 -6.70
C LEU A 168 -8.78 7.68 -5.79
N CYS A 169 -8.58 7.68 -4.47
CA CYS A 169 -9.67 7.61 -3.50
C CYS A 169 -10.69 8.74 -3.75
N PHE A 170 -10.24 9.98 -3.94
CA PHE A 170 -11.13 11.10 -4.24
C PHE A 170 -11.88 10.93 -5.55
N ARG A 171 -11.20 10.46 -6.62
CA ARG A 171 -11.84 10.21 -7.91
C ARG A 171 -12.90 9.12 -7.89
N ILE A 172 -12.79 8.15 -6.98
CA ILE A 172 -13.82 7.10 -6.79
C ILE A 172 -14.84 7.47 -5.70
N GLY A 173 -14.80 8.70 -5.17
CA GLY A 173 -15.76 9.19 -4.18
C GLY A 173 -15.42 8.90 -2.72
N LEU A 174 -14.23 8.37 -2.43
CA LEU A 174 -13.68 8.13 -1.09
C LEU A 174 -12.97 9.39 -0.58
N ASN A 175 -13.71 10.26 0.12
CA ASN A 175 -13.17 11.50 0.71
C ASN A 175 -12.79 11.35 2.20
N HIS A 176 -12.12 12.36 2.76
CA HIS A 176 -11.61 12.32 4.14
C HIS A 176 -12.70 12.15 5.21
N SER A 177 -13.86 12.78 5.04
CA SER A 177 -15.01 12.55 5.94
C SER A 177 -15.47 11.10 5.92
N ASN A 178 -15.45 10.44 4.75
CA ASN A 178 -15.78 9.02 4.64
C ASN A 178 -14.79 8.15 5.43
N TYR A 179 -13.53 8.56 5.57
CA TYR A 179 -12.52 7.81 6.33
C TYR A 179 -12.83 7.81 7.82
N ILE A 180 -13.07 9.01 8.37
CA ILE A 180 -13.37 9.20 9.80
C ILE A 180 -14.68 8.50 10.16
N ASP A 181 -15.72 8.70 9.35
CA ASP A 181 -17.03 8.10 9.58
C ASP A 181 -16.98 6.59 9.46
N ALA A 182 -16.33 6.05 8.44
CA ALA A 182 -16.26 4.61 8.25
C ALA A 182 -15.45 3.94 9.37
N ALA A 183 -14.30 4.50 9.77
CA ALA A 183 -13.50 4.02 10.90
C ALA A 183 -14.32 3.92 12.20
N ASN A 184 -15.12 4.94 12.49
CA ASN A 184 -16.02 4.96 13.65
C ASN A 184 -17.20 3.98 13.50
N LYS A 185 -17.64 3.74 12.26
CA LYS A 185 -18.77 2.87 11.91
C LYS A 185 -18.38 1.44 11.56
N ILE A 186 -17.11 1.01 11.60
CA ILE A 186 -16.74 -0.41 11.30
C ILE A 186 -17.44 -1.38 12.28
N GLN A 187 -17.97 -0.91 13.42
CA GLN A 187 -18.84 -1.69 14.30
C GLN A 187 -20.29 -1.86 13.79
N SER A 188 -20.73 -1.09 12.79
CA SER A 188 -22.06 -1.16 12.18
C SER A 188 -21.95 -1.34 10.65
N LYS A 189 -22.36 -2.50 10.16
CA LYS A 189 -22.27 -2.92 8.74
C LYS A 189 -22.68 -1.82 7.74
N ALA A 190 -21.85 -1.69 6.70
CA ALA A 190 -22.18 -1.22 5.34
C ALA A 190 -22.56 0.26 5.12
N ASN A 191 -21.57 1.11 4.83
CA ASN A 191 -21.81 2.34 4.05
C ASN A 191 -21.52 2.05 2.57
N LEU A 192 -22.53 2.17 1.73
CA LEU A 192 -22.37 2.28 0.27
C LEU A 192 -22.18 3.75 -0.06
N SER A 193 -21.25 4.07 -0.95
CA SER A 193 -21.20 5.41 -1.53
C SER A 193 -21.15 5.30 -3.06
N LYS A 194 -21.95 6.13 -3.72
CA LYS A 194 -22.03 6.25 -5.17
C LYS A 194 -21.80 7.71 -5.51
N ILE A 195 -20.55 8.07 -5.73
CA ILE A 195 -20.20 9.40 -6.25
C ILE A 195 -19.45 9.17 -7.56
N GLY A 196 -19.97 9.72 -8.65
CA GLY A 196 -19.38 9.58 -9.99
C GLY A 196 -19.64 8.23 -10.68
N GLY A 197 -20.68 7.49 -10.31
CA GLY A 197 -21.05 6.22 -10.95
C GLY A 197 -20.12 5.04 -10.63
N THR A 198 -19.11 5.24 -9.78
CA THR A 198 -18.23 4.19 -9.29
C THR A 198 -18.80 3.60 -8.00
N GLU A 199 -18.93 2.28 -7.94
CA GLU A 199 -19.50 1.57 -6.78
C GLU A 199 -18.38 0.99 -5.91
N TRP A 200 -18.42 1.28 -4.60
CA TRP A 200 -17.49 0.68 -3.64
C TRP A 200 -18.17 0.38 -2.30
N THR A 201 -17.57 -0.55 -1.55
CA THR A 201 -17.97 -0.89 -0.18
C THR A 201 -16.75 -1.18 0.69
N THR A 202 -16.87 -1.02 2.00
CA THR A 202 -15.89 -1.54 2.96
C THR A 202 -15.83 -3.07 2.89
N ALA A 203 -14.61 -3.63 2.85
CA ALA A 203 -14.35 -5.04 3.05
C ALA A 203 -13.75 -5.36 4.44
N GLY A 204 -13.02 -4.44 5.07
CA GLY A 204 -12.45 -4.74 6.38
C GLY A 204 -11.36 -3.78 6.83
N VAL A 205 -10.39 -4.29 7.57
CA VAL A 205 -9.27 -3.55 8.15
C VAL A 205 -7.96 -4.24 7.78
N ILE A 206 -6.94 -3.46 7.46
CA ILE A 206 -5.56 -3.90 7.27
C ILE A 206 -4.63 -3.10 8.19
N TYR A 207 -3.64 -3.78 8.76
CA TYR A 207 -2.71 -3.17 9.69
C TYR A 207 -1.40 -2.82 9.02
N HIS A 208 -0.68 -1.87 9.60
CA HIS A 208 0.66 -1.48 9.19
C HIS A 208 1.55 -1.42 10.42
N LEU A 209 2.66 -2.14 10.34
CA LEU A 209 3.66 -2.15 11.41
C LEU A 209 4.52 -0.89 11.29
N ALA A 210 4.53 -0.03 12.29
CA ALA A 210 5.47 1.09 12.32
C ALA A 210 6.91 0.55 12.50
N LEU A 211 7.69 0.52 11.41
CA LEU A 211 9.10 0.13 11.45
C LEU A 211 9.99 1.33 11.82
N ASP A 212 10.65 1.20 12.97
CA ASP A 212 11.92 1.78 13.41
C ASP A 212 12.19 3.30 13.28
N GLY A 213 11.16 4.13 13.17
CA GLY A 213 11.29 5.52 13.63
C GLY A 213 11.39 5.58 15.17
N THR A 214 12.09 6.57 15.71
CA THR A 214 11.95 6.88 17.15
C THR A 214 10.48 7.13 17.46
N GLU A 215 10.04 6.86 18.69
CA GLU A 215 8.63 7.04 19.09
C GLU A 215 8.11 8.46 18.76
N ASP A 216 8.98 9.47 18.89
CA ASP A 216 8.71 10.86 18.49
C ASP A 216 8.57 11.07 16.98
N GLN A 217 9.29 10.28 16.16
CA GLN A 217 9.15 10.31 14.71
C GLN A 217 7.86 9.63 14.27
N GLU A 218 7.52 8.47 14.83
CA GLU A 218 6.31 7.73 14.42
C GLU A 218 5.00 8.30 14.98
N SER A 219 5.03 8.99 16.11
CA SER A 219 3.84 9.62 16.72
C SER A 219 3.45 10.96 16.07
N SER A 220 4.41 11.70 15.48
CA SER A 220 4.16 13.04 14.91
C SER A 220 4.18 13.06 13.38
N VAL A 221 3.07 13.47 12.77
CA VAL A 221 2.97 13.71 11.31
C VAL A 221 4.09 14.63 10.82
N VAL A 222 4.39 15.69 11.59
CA VAL A 222 5.41 16.68 11.25
C VAL A 222 6.80 16.07 11.24
N ASN A 223 7.14 15.25 12.24
CA ASN A 223 8.45 14.62 12.33
C ASN A 223 8.65 13.57 11.21
N ARG A 224 7.61 12.80 10.86
CA ARG A 224 7.65 11.89 9.70
C ARG A 224 7.89 12.64 8.40
N CYS A 225 7.18 13.75 8.18
CA CYS A 225 7.36 14.58 7.00
C CYS A 225 8.79 15.13 6.91
N ALA A 226 9.37 15.58 8.02
CA ALA A 226 10.72 16.11 8.07
C ALA A 226 11.81 15.04 7.82
N ALA A 227 11.72 13.88 8.47
CA ALA A 227 12.65 12.77 8.25
C ALA A 227 12.59 12.26 6.81
N ARG A 228 11.38 12.14 6.26
CA ARG A 228 11.16 11.75 4.87
C ARG A 228 11.73 12.77 3.89
N ALA A 229 11.55 14.07 4.13
CA ALA A 229 12.13 15.11 3.27
C ALA A 229 13.66 15.00 3.19
N LYS A 230 14.34 14.74 4.33
CA LYS A 230 15.80 14.51 4.36
C LYS A 230 16.20 13.24 3.60
N ALA A 231 15.48 12.14 3.80
CA ALA A 231 15.77 10.88 3.11
C ALA A 231 15.56 10.97 1.59
N ILE A 232 14.53 11.71 1.17
CA ILE A 232 14.24 12.03 -0.24
C ILE A 232 15.40 12.81 -0.85
N GLN A 233 15.88 13.86 -0.18
CA GLN A 233 16.98 14.69 -0.68
C GLN A 233 18.27 13.89 -0.91
N SER A 234 18.55 12.88 -0.07
CA SER A 234 19.78 12.09 -0.21
C SER A 234 19.67 10.90 -1.16
N VAL A 235 18.48 10.55 -1.66
CA VAL A 235 18.34 9.34 -2.50
C VAL A 235 18.99 9.52 -3.87
N CYS A 236 18.85 10.69 -4.49
CA CYS A 236 19.41 10.95 -5.81
C CYS A 236 20.94 10.94 -5.79
N SER A 237 21.54 11.57 -4.77
CA SER A 237 23.00 11.54 -4.59
C SER A 237 23.51 10.13 -4.38
N ARG A 238 22.84 9.31 -3.56
CA ARG A 238 23.23 7.90 -3.34
C ARG A 238 23.18 7.06 -4.62
N VAL A 239 22.19 7.30 -5.48
CA VAL A 239 22.12 6.65 -6.80
C VAL A 239 23.30 7.10 -7.67
N ASP A 240 23.58 8.39 -7.74
CA ASP A 240 24.70 8.91 -8.52
C ASP A 240 26.05 8.40 -7.98
N ASP A 241 26.24 8.31 -6.67
CA ASP A 241 27.44 7.76 -6.04
C ASP A 241 27.62 6.27 -6.36
N PHE A 242 26.54 5.47 -6.37
CA PHE A 242 26.60 4.04 -6.67
C PHE A 242 27.07 3.73 -8.10
N TYR A 243 26.69 4.55 -9.08
CA TYR A 243 27.05 4.33 -10.49
C TYR A 243 28.33 5.05 -10.95
N ASN A 244 28.82 6.04 -10.18
CA ASN A 244 30.01 6.82 -10.52
C ASN A 244 31.23 6.53 -9.61
N GLY A 245 31.04 5.86 -8.48
CA GLY A 245 32.10 5.42 -7.55
C GLY A 245 32.64 4.05 -7.90
#